data_AF-A0A9E5W4B2-F1
#
_entry.id   AF-A0A9E5W4B2-F1
#
_cell.length_a   1.000
_cell.length_b   1.000
_cell.length_c   1.000
_cell.angle_alpha   90.00
_cell.angle_beta   90.00
_cell.angle_gamma   90.00
#
_symmetry.space_group_name_H-M   'P 1'
#
loop_
_entity.id
_entity.type
_entity.pdbx_description
1 polymer ?
#
loop_
_entity_poly.entity_id
_entity_poly.type
_entity_poly.pdbx_seq_one_letter_code
_entity_poly.pdbx_strand_id
1 'polypeptide(L)'
;EILKPVLGSASSAKVGTILLGTVAGDLHDIGKNIFKNMAEAAGFEVYDLGIDQPAAAFVEKTRELEPDIVGMSGVLTLAIDSMKETVEALKAAGLRDQVKVIIGGNPVTREACERVGADAYTVNAAEGVKICQEWVK
;
A
#
# COMPACT_ATOMS: atom_id res chain seq x y z
N GLU A 1 -42.11 10.48 2.59
CA GLU A 1 -40.74 10.20 2.09
C GLU A 1 -39.82 11.29 2.63
N ILE A 2 -39.25 11.09 3.82
CA ILE A 2 -38.40 12.12 4.46
C ILE A 2 -37.35 11.40 5.32
N LEU A 3 -36.10 11.60 4.93
CA LEU A 3 -34.94 12.03 5.74
C LEU A 3 -33.67 11.57 5.03
N LYS A 4 -33.12 12.44 4.16
CA LYS A 4 -31.70 12.37 3.82
C LYS A 4 -30.94 13.00 5.00
N PRO A 5 -30.10 12.26 5.74
CA PRO A 5 -29.15 12.92 6.61
C PRO A 5 -28.15 13.61 5.70
N VAL A 6 -28.13 14.94 5.76
CA VAL A 6 -26.94 15.72 5.42
C VAL A 6 -25.90 15.28 6.44
N LEU A 7 -25.11 14.25 6.08
CA LEU A 7 -23.87 13.96 6.77
C LEU A 7 -23.00 15.18 6.54
N GLY A 8 -22.93 15.99 7.60
CA GLY A 8 -22.22 17.24 7.62
C GLY A 8 -20.80 17.05 7.12
N SER A 9 -20.33 18.12 6.49
CA SER A 9 -18.95 18.48 6.22
C SER A 9 -18.09 18.46 7.50
N ALA A 10 -17.91 17.29 8.10
CA ALA A 10 -16.69 16.98 8.81
C ALA A 10 -15.73 16.51 7.72
N SER A 11 -14.91 17.42 7.22
CA SER A 11 -13.66 17.02 6.58
C SER A 11 -12.89 16.27 7.67
N SER A 12 -13.13 14.97 7.81
CA SER A 12 -12.31 14.09 8.62
C SER A 12 -10.90 14.35 8.13
N ALA A 13 -10.06 14.94 8.97
CA ALA A 13 -8.66 15.13 8.63
C ALA A 13 -8.12 13.76 8.19
N LYS A 14 -7.62 13.68 6.96
CA LYS A 14 -7.06 12.45 6.42
C LYS A 14 -5.91 12.04 7.33
N VAL A 15 -5.92 10.80 7.80
CA VAL A 15 -4.91 10.27 8.73
C VAL A 15 -3.54 10.16 8.03
N GLY A 16 -3.57 9.88 6.73
CA GLY A 16 -2.42 9.82 5.84
C GLY A 16 -2.86 9.32 4.46
N THR A 17 -1.90 9.15 3.57
CA THR A 17 -2.11 8.72 2.18
C THR A 17 -1.37 7.41 1.90
N ILE A 18 -2.04 6.49 1.19
CA ILE A 18 -1.48 5.18 0.81
C ILE A 18 -1.58 5.01 -0.70
N LEU A 19 -0.47 4.76 -1.37
CA LEU A 19 -0.44 4.22 -2.73
C LEU A 19 -0.41 2.69 -2.64
N LEU A 20 -1.41 2.00 -3.18
CA LEU A 20 -1.60 0.57 -3.02
C LEU A 20 -1.67 -0.14 -4.38
N GLY A 21 -1.05 -1.31 -4.52
CA GLY A 21 -1.20 -2.12 -5.74
C GLY A 21 -0.74 -3.56 -5.56
N THR A 22 -1.23 -4.46 -6.41
CA THR A 22 -0.61 -5.78 -6.58
C THR A 22 0.50 -5.65 -7.62
N VAL A 23 1.67 -6.21 -7.31
CA VAL A 23 2.88 -6.07 -8.14
C VAL A 23 2.82 -6.89 -9.43
N ALA A 24 3.72 -6.58 -10.35
CA ALA A 24 3.84 -7.25 -11.65
C ALA A 24 3.87 -8.78 -11.53
N GLY A 25 3.11 -9.43 -12.40
CA GLY A 25 2.97 -10.88 -12.48
C GLY A 25 1.99 -11.47 -11.47
N ASP A 26 1.34 -10.66 -10.63
CA ASP A 26 0.37 -11.13 -9.65
C ASP A 26 -1.02 -10.47 -9.88
N LEU A 27 -2.03 -11.33 -10.07
CA LEU A 27 -3.39 -10.95 -10.39
C LEU A 27 -4.34 -11.00 -9.19
N HIS A 28 -3.84 -11.38 -8.01
CA HIS A 28 -4.69 -11.58 -6.84
C HIS A 28 -4.95 -10.24 -6.15
N ASP A 29 -6.23 -9.99 -5.84
CA ASP A 29 -6.70 -8.71 -5.32
C ASP A 29 -7.47 -8.81 -4.00
N ILE A 30 -7.89 -10.00 -3.58
CA ILE A 30 -8.72 -10.17 -2.38
C ILE A 30 -8.06 -9.56 -1.14
N GLY A 31 -6.81 -9.94 -0.86
CA GLY A 31 -6.07 -9.41 0.30
C GLY A 31 -5.87 -7.90 0.22
N LYS A 32 -5.51 -7.39 -0.97
CA LYS A 32 -5.35 -5.96 -1.26
C LYS A 32 -6.65 -5.19 -1.01
N ASN A 33 -7.77 -5.69 -1.50
CA ASN A 33 -9.08 -5.04 -1.38
C ASN A 33 -9.60 -5.06 0.06
N ILE A 34 -9.33 -6.13 0.82
CA ILE A 34 -9.61 -6.15 2.26
C ILE A 34 -8.78 -5.08 2.96
N PHE A 35 -7.46 -5.02 2.73
CA PHE A 35 -6.59 -4.00 3.31
C PHE A 35 -7.04 -2.59 2.95
N LYS A 36 -7.34 -2.33 1.67
CA LYS A 36 -7.85 -1.05 1.18
C LYS A 36 -9.09 -0.61 1.95
N ASN A 37 -10.13 -1.44 1.98
CA ASN A 37 -11.38 -1.10 2.63
C ASN A 37 -11.18 -0.83 4.13
N MET A 38 -10.28 -1.57 4.79
CA MET A 38 -9.95 -1.35 6.19
C MET A 38 -9.15 -0.07 6.41
N ALA A 39 -8.21 0.27 5.52
CA ALA A 39 -7.44 1.50 5.59
C ALA A 39 -8.32 2.73 5.34
N GLU A 40 -9.21 2.68 4.35
CA GLU A 40 -10.20 3.74 4.09
C GLU A 40 -11.13 3.92 5.30
N ALA A 41 -11.63 2.83 5.89
CA ALA A 41 -12.44 2.88 7.11
C ALA A 41 -11.66 3.43 8.32
N ALA A 42 -10.34 3.29 8.32
CA ALA A 42 -9.44 3.85 9.33
C ALA A 42 -9.04 5.31 9.07
N GLY A 43 -9.55 5.93 7.99
CA GLY A 43 -9.36 7.35 7.68
C GLY A 43 -8.18 7.67 6.76
N PHE A 44 -7.55 6.67 6.14
CA PHE A 44 -6.57 6.88 5.08
C PHE A 44 -7.24 7.26 3.77
N GLU A 45 -6.57 8.10 2.98
CA GLU A 45 -6.85 8.21 1.55
C GLU A 45 -6.02 7.17 0.80
N VAL A 46 -6.68 6.28 0.07
CA VAL A 46 -6.01 5.18 -0.64
C VAL A 46 -6.10 5.38 -2.15
N TYR A 47 -4.95 5.50 -2.80
CA TYR A 47 -4.78 5.49 -4.24
C TYR A 47 -4.43 4.08 -4.69
N ASP A 48 -5.41 3.37 -5.25
CA ASP A 48 -5.27 1.97 -5.66
C ASP A 48 -4.94 1.86 -7.15
N LEU A 49 -3.75 1.35 -7.46
CA LEU A 49 -3.27 1.11 -8.82
C LEU A 49 -3.89 -0.15 -9.45
N GLY A 50 -4.58 -0.99 -8.66
CA GLY A 50 -5.17 -2.24 -9.14
C GLY A 50 -4.19 -3.40 -9.04
N ILE A 51 -4.23 -4.30 -10.02
CA ILE A 51 -3.43 -5.53 -10.07
C ILE A 51 -2.41 -5.53 -11.19
N ASP A 52 -1.41 -6.41 -11.10
CA ASP A 52 -0.37 -6.59 -12.13
C ASP A 52 0.33 -5.27 -12.51
N GLN A 53 0.75 -4.51 -11.50
CA GLN A 53 1.30 -3.19 -11.70
C GLN A 53 2.82 -3.22 -11.85
N PRO A 54 3.39 -2.67 -12.94
CA PRO A 54 4.83 -2.60 -13.11
C PRO A 54 5.45 -1.62 -12.11
N ALA A 55 6.73 -1.83 -11.77
CA ALA A 55 7.49 -0.95 -10.89
C ALA A 55 7.42 0.53 -11.32
N ALA A 56 7.41 0.81 -12.63
CA ALA A 56 7.29 2.15 -13.18
C ALA A 56 5.98 2.86 -12.76
N ALA A 57 4.86 2.14 -12.69
CA ALA A 57 3.59 2.71 -12.26
C ALA A 57 3.63 3.19 -10.81
N PHE A 58 4.26 2.41 -9.92
CA PHE A 58 4.51 2.84 -8.54
C PHE A 58 5.40 4.07 -8.48
N VAL A 59 6.51 4.10 -9.22
CA VAL A 59 7.43 5.25 -9.26
C VAL A 59 6.73 6.53 -9.75
N GLU A 60 6.00 6.44 -10.86
CA GLU A 60 5.27 7.58 -11.43
C GLU A 60 4.23 8.12 -10.44
N LYS A 61 3.46 7.23 -9.83
CA LYS A 61 2.38 7.63 -8.92
C LYS A 61 2.89 8.08 -7.56
N THR A 62 3.99 7.53 -7.06
CA THR A 62 4.68 8.06 -5.87
C THR A 62 5.18 9.48 -6.13
N ARG A 63 5.71 9.78 -7.32
CA ARG A 63 6.16 11.13 -7.68
C ARG A 63 5.01 12.12 -7.82
N GLU A 64 3.88 11.69 -8.38
CA GLU A 64 2.70 12.55 -8.60
C GLU A 64 1.96 12.86 -7.29
N LEU A 65 1.83 11.85 -6.42
CA LEU A 65 0.95 11.92 -5.26
C LEU A 65 1.70 12.21 -3.95
N GLU A 66 3.02 12.01 -3.93
CA GLU A 66 3.86 12.12 -2.73
C GLU A 66 3.23 11.40 -1.50
N PRO A 67 2.86 10.10 -1.63
CA PRO A 67 2.13 9.42 -0.58
C PRO A 67 3.01 9.16 0.63
N ASP A 68 2.42 9.12 1.83
CA ASP A 68 3.13 8.76 3.05
C ASP A 68 3.62 7.29 3.00
N ILE A 69 2.80 6.42 2.37
CA ILE A 69 2.97 4.98 2.39
C ILE A 69 2.78 4.39 0.98
N VAL A 70 3.66 3.45 0.61
CA VAL A 70 3.50 2.55 -0.54
C VAL A 70 3.23 1.14 -0.02
N GLY A 71 2.05 0.61 -0.33
CA GLY A 71 1.63 -0.76 -0.04
C GLY A 71 1.71 -1.65 -1.28
N MET A 72 2.38 -2.78 -1.17
CA MET A 72 2.46 -3.78 -2.23
C MET A 72 1.87 -5.12 -1.79
N SER A 73 0.99 -5.69 -2.60
CA SER A 73 0.36 -6.99 -2.36
C SER A 73 0.88 -8.04 -3.35
N GLY A 74 0.95 -9.30 -2.92
CA GLY A 74 1.22 -10.46 -3.79
C GLY A 74 1.13 -11.79 -3.03
N VAL A 75 0.60 -12.82 -3.68
CA VAL A 75 0.44 -14.17 -3.10
C VAL A 75 1.31 -15.23 -3.76
N LEU A 76 2.03 -14.88 -4.82
CA LEU A 76 3.01 -15.77 -5.47
C LEU A 76 4.42 -15.51 -4.94
N THR A 77 5.28 -16.53 -4.92
CA THR A 77 6.70 -16.36 -4.57
C THR A 77 7.41 -15.39 -5.52
N LEU A 78 7.03 -15.39 -6.80
CA LEU A 78 7.52 -14.45 -7.81
C LEU A 78 7.17 -12.99 -7.49
N ALA A 79 6.08 -12.74 -6.76
CA ALA A 79 5.69 -11.41 -6.35
C ALA A 79 6.73 -10.76 -5.41
N ILE A 80 7.49 -11.56 -4.64
CA ILE A 80 8.55 -11.04 -3.77
C ILE A 80 9.67 -10.39 -4.61
N ASP A 81 10.01 -10.98 -5.76
CA ASP A 81 11.00 -10.39 -6.66
C ASP A 81 10.46 -9.12 -7.32
N SER A 82 9.20 -9.12 -7.77
CA SER A 82 8.54 -7.90 -8.30
C SER A 82 8.44 -6.77 -7.27
N MET A 83 8.19 -7.10 -5.99
CA MET A 83 8.23 -6.13 -4.88
C MET A 83 9.62 -5.54 -4.70
N LYS A 84 10.66 -6.38 -4.75
CA LYS A 84 12.05 -5.91 -4.67
C LYS A 84 12.39 -4.99 -5.83
N GLU A 85 12.04 -5.35 -7.06
CA GLU A 85 12.24 -4.51 -8.24
C GLU A 85 11.55 -3.15 -8.10
N THR A 86 10.35 -3.13 -7.52
CA THR A 86 9.62 -1.89 -7.25
C THR A 86 10.34 -1.00 -6.23
N VAL A 87 10.84 -1.59 -5.13
CA VAL A 87 11.64 -0.85 -4.14
C VAL A 87 12.95 -0.32 -4.73
N GLU A 88 13.65 -1.11 -5.53
CA GLU A 88 14.87 -0.68 -6.21
C GLU A 88 14.58 0.43 -7.24
N ALA A 89 13.45 0.38 -7.94
CA ALA A 89 13.04 1.45 -8.84
C ALA A 89 12.73 2.76 -8.08
N LEU A 90 12.07 2.68 -6.92
CA LEU A 90 11.86 3.83 -6.04
C LEU A 90 13.19 4.42 -5.55
N LYS A 91 14.19 3.58 -5.22
CA LYS A 91 15.55 4.03 -4.85
C LYS A 91 16.23 4.74 -6.01
N ALA A 92 16.24 4.12 -7.19
CA ALA A 92 16.85 4.70 -8.39
C ALA A 92 16.21 6.04 -8.79
N ALA A 93 14.93 6.22 -8.50
CA ALA A 93 14.21 7.47 -8.71
C ALA A 93 14.41 8.52 -7.60
N GLY A 94 15.14 8.20 -6.52
CA GLY A 94 15.35 9.09 -5.37
C GLY A 94 14.12 9.26 -4.46
N LEU A 95 13.14 8.36 -4.55
CA LEU A 95 11.84 8.44 -3.86
C LEU A 95 11.76 7.54 -2.63
N ARG A 96 12.59 6.48 -2.55
CA ARG A 96 12.47 5.43 -1.51
C ARG A 96 12.50 5.99 -0.09
N ASP A 97 13.34 6.98 0.18
CA ASP A 97 13.52 7.54 1.53
C ASP A 97 12.40 8.51 1.93
N GLN A 98 11.52 8.88 0.99
CA GLN A 98 10.41 9.81 1.20
C GLN A 98 9.13 9.09 1.64
N VAL A 99 9.07 7.76 1.51
CA VAL A 99 7.86 6.97 1.76
C VAL A 99 8.15 5.78 2.66
N LYS A 100 7.15 5.34 3.41
CA LYS A 100 7.18 4.04 4.09
C LYS A 100 6.69 2.94 3.16
N VAL A 101 7.34 1.79 3.18
CA VAL A 101 6.99 0.64 2.33
C VAL A 101 6.51 -0.52 3.18
N ILE A 102 5.29 -0.99 2.93
CA ILE A 102 4.75 -2.22 3.51
C ILE A 102 4.46 -3.26 2.43
N ILE A 103 4.86 -4.50 2.67
CA ILE A 103 4.53 -5.63 1.79
C ILE A 103 3.52 -6.59 2.44
N GLY A 104 2.62 -7.14 1.65
CA GLY A 104 1.56 -8.02 2.13
C GLY A 104 1.27 -9.21 1.22
N GLY A 105 0.71 -10.26 1.83
CA GLY A 105 0.22 -11.46 1.16
C GLY A 105 0.84 -12.75 1.72
N ASN A 106 0.18 -13.89 1.46
CA ASN A 106 0.48 -15.16 2.14
C ASN A 106 1.96 -15.60 2.17
N PRO A 107 2.76 -15.46 1.09
CA PRO A 107 4.14 -15.93 1.11
C PRO A 107 5.13 -14.95 1.75
N VAL A 108 4.69 -13.75 2.17
CA VAL A 108 5.61 -12.75 2.74
C VAL A 108 6.05 -13.16 4.15
N THR A 109 7.33 -13.01 4.42
CA THR A 109 7.99 -13.32 5.69
C THR A 109 8.90 -12.17 6.08
N ARG A 110 9.47 -12.23 7.30
CA ARG A 110 10.53 -11.31 7.72
C ARG A 110 11.71 -11.30 6.75
N GLU A 111 12.17 -12.48 6.33
CA GLU A 111 13.26 -12.61 5.38
C GLU A 111 12.92 -11.98 4.03
N ALA A 112 11.68 -12.16 3.55
CA ALA A 112 11.22 -11.50 2.33
C ALA A 112 11.21 -9.97 2.49
N CYS A 113 10.76 -9.45 3.63
CA CYS A 113 10.77 -8.01 3.94
C CYS A 113 12.18 -7.41 3.86
N GLU A 114 13.14 -8.06 4.50
CA GLU A 114 14.55 -7.66 4.49
C GLU A 114 15.15 -7.72 3.07
N ARG A 115 14.87 -8.79 2.33
CA ARG A 115 15.34 -8.98 0.94
C ARG A 115 14.77 -7.93 -0.02
N VAL A 116 13.50 -7.56 0.16
CA VAL A 116 12.82 -6.52 -0.62
C VAL A 116 13.33 -5.13 -0.25
N GLY A 117 13.77 -4.93 1.01
CA GLY A 117 14.09 -3.61 1.54
C GLY A 117 12.85 -2.80 1.90
N ALA A 118 11.78 -3.48 2.30
CA ALA A 118 10.56 -2.87 2.85
C ALA A 118 10.71 -2.55 4.34
N ASP A 119 9.93 -1.61 4.84
CA ASP A 119 9.96 -1.16 6.24
C ASP A 119 9.14 -2.08 7.16
N ALA A 120 8.10 -2.72 6.62
CA ALA A 120 7.32 -3.74 7.32
C ALA A 120 6.73 -4.77 6.35
N TYR A 121 6.30 -5.91 6.90
CA TYR A 121 5.49 -6.90 6.21
C TYR A 121 4.30 -7.32 7.08
N THR A 122 3.25 -7.85 6.45
CA THR A 122 2.16 -8.50 7.17
C THR A 122 1.46 -9.55 6.32
N VAL A 123 0.88 -10.55 6.97
CA VAL A 123 -0.07 -11.50 6.37
C VAL A 123 -1.51 -11.24 6.81
N ASN A 124 -1.75 -10.13 7.53
CA ASN A 124 -3.03 -9.76 8.10
C ASN A 124 -3.37 -8.29 7.81
N ALA A 125 -4.45 -8.05 7.09
CA ALA A 125 -4.86 -6.70 6.71
C ALA A 125 -5.06 -5.75 7.91
N ALA A 126 -5.63 -6.24 9.01
CA ALA A 126 -5.88 -5.43 10.20
C ALA A 126 -4.58 -5.00 10.90
N GLU A 127 -3.59 -5.89 10.95
CA GLU A 127 -2.26 -5.57 11.43
C GLU A 127 -1.57 -4.55 10.52
N GLY A 128 -1.64 -4.74 9.20
CA GLY A 128 -1.09 -3.79 8.24
C GLY A 128 -1.63 -2.37 8.43
N VAL A 129 -2.94 -2.23 8.66
CA VAL A 129 -3.56 -0.91 8.92
C VAL A 129 -3.01 -0.29 10.20
N LYS A 130 -2.82 -1.08 11.27
CA LYS A 130 -2.23 -0.57 12.53
C LYS A 130 -0.80 -0.07 12.33
N ILE A 131 0.03 -0.83 11.61
CA ILE A 131 1.40 -0.42 11.25
C ILE A 131 1.38 0.91 10.50
N CYS A 132 0.50 1.03 9.50
CA CYS A 132 0.37 2.26 8.72
C CYS A 132 -0.02 3.45 9.62
N GLN A 133 -0.93 3.26 10.57
CA GLN A 133 -1.33 4.31 11.51
C GLN A 133 -0.19 4.74 12.43
N GLU A 134 0.74 3.85 12.78
CA GLU A 134 1.90 4.18 13.61
C GLU A 134 2.93 5.04 12.87
N TRP A 135 2.94 5.00 11.54
CA TRP A 135 3.87 5.80 10.72
C TRP A 135 3.44 7.24 10.48
N VAL A 136 2.14 7.52 10.53
CA VAL A 136 1.57 8.84 10.20
C VAL A 136 1.02 9.60 11.40
N LYS A 137 1.17 9.04 12.61
CA LYS A 137 0.79 9.67 13.89
C LYS A 137 1.79 10.71 14.36
#